data_AF-A0A7C1HN64-F1
#
_entry.id   AF-A0A7C1HN64-F1
#
_cell.length_a   1.000
_cell.length_b   1.000
_cell.length_c   1.000
_cell.angle_alpha   90.00
_cell.angle_beta   90.00
_cell.angle_gamma   90.00
#
_symmetry.space_group_name_H-M   'P 1'
#
loop_
_entity.id
_entity.type
_entity.pdbx_description
1 polymer ?
#
loop_
_entity_poly.entity_id
_entity_poly.type
_entity_poly.pdbx_seq_one_letter_code
_entity_poly.pdbx_strand_id
1 'polypeptide(L)'
;MHYGKLEPAGYLTGENAIMTWIAGIRHSHLDDHGYSLDQKLLLEDAALEEQVKKQVEEAQWRMVLNSLILCLFARGVYDSSTISKGLEALGLDWSPNRLKELGAATLKAKYAWKKKCGFDPHDIAIPEKMFRVRTSNGLIDRERMKKRLELFLRYAGLE
;
A
#
# COMPACT_ATOMS: atom_id res chain seq x y z
N MET A 1 13.94 6.65 -14.19
CA MET A 1 12.52 6.26 -14.08
C MET A 1 12.16 6.47 -12.63
N HIS A 2 11.20 7.33 -12.29
CA HIS A 2 10.88 7.64 -10.90
C HIS A 2 9.37 7.86 -10.71
N TYR A 3 8.90 7.69 -9.48
CA TYR A 3 7.56 8.01 -9.02
C TYR A 3 7.72 8.92 -7.80
N GLY A 4 7.25 10.17 -7.88
CA GLY A 4 7.48 11.16 -6.82
C GLY A 4 8.97 11.44 -6.55
N LYS A 5 9.80 11.49 -7.60
CA LYS A 5 11.27 11.64 -7.52
C LYS A 5 12.01 10.50 -6.81
N LEU A 6 11.37 9.35 -6.56
CA LEU A 6 12.01 8.14 -6.07
C LEU A 6 12.04 7.05 -7.15
N GLU A 7 13.17 6.39 -7.33
CA GLU A 7 13.30 5.24 -8.22
C GLU A 7 12.40 4.07 -7.76
N PRO A 8 11.75 3.35 -8.70
CA PRO A 8 10.90 2.22 -8.35
C PRO A 8 11.72 1.04 -7.79
N ALA A 9 11.03 0.17 -7.06
CA ALA A 9 11.60 -1.10 -6.63
C ALA A 9 11.95 -2.02 -7.81
N GLY A 10 12.88 -2.96 -7.60
CA GLY A 10 13.44 -3.83 -8.65
C GLY A 10 12.52 -4.95 -9.17
N TYR A 11 11.20 -4.84 -9.06
CA TYR A 11 10.25 -5.83 -9.55
C TYR A 11 9.03 -5.18 -10.19
N LEU A 12 8.69 -5.67 -11.39
CA LEU A 12 7.57 -5.21 -12.19
C LEU A 12 6.52 -6.33 -12.30
N THR A 13 5.77 -6.52 -11.22
CA THR A 13 4.81 -7.62 -11.09
C THR A 13 3.46 -7.30 -11.76
N GLY A 14 2.98 -6.07 -11.63
CA GLY A 14 1.68 -5.67 -12.16
C GLY A 14 1.27 -4.26 -11.72
N GLU A 15 -0.01 -3.96 -11.92
CA GLU A 15 -0.61 -2.67 -11.63
C GLU A 15 -0.62 -2.33 -10.13
N ASN A 16 -0.78 -3.34 -9.25
CA ASN A 16 -0.83 -3.10 -7.82
C ASN A 16 0.53 -2.62 -7.30
N ALA A 17 1.65 -3.20 -7.76
CA ALA A 17 3.00 -2.73 -7.42
C ALA A 17 3.26 -1.29 -7.87
N ILE A 18 2.80 -0.91 -9.07
CA ILE A 18 2.95 0.48 -9.54
C ILE A 18 2.10 1.41 -8.68
N MET A 19 0.90 0.98 -8.28
CA MET A 19 0.07 1.76 -7.37
C MET A 19 0.74 1.99 -6.02
N THR A 20 1.50 1.02 -5.50
CA THR A 20 2.34 1.22 -4.31
C THR A 20 3.34 2.37 -4.51
N TRP A 21 3.95 2.49 -5.69
CA TRP A 21 4.91 3.56 -5.99
C TRP A 21 4.24 4.91 -6.18
N ILE A 22 2.99 4.94 -6.63
CA ILE A 22 2.20 6.18 -6.78
C ILE A 22 1.65 6.63 -5.43
N ALA A 23 0.85 5.79 -4.79
CA ALA A 23 0.07 6.15 -3.61
C ALA A 23 0.78 5.88 -2.28
N GLY A 24 1.85 5.08 -2.26
CA GLY A 24 2.61 4.77 -1.05
C GLY A 24 3.20 6.01 -0.38
N ILE A 25 3.24 5.99 0.95
CA ILE A 25 3.73 7.14 1.75
C ILE A 25 5.16 7.53 1.36
N ARG A 26 6.03 6.56 1.13
CA ARG A 26 7.45 6.73 0.76
C ARG A 26 7.72 6.37 -0.69
N HIS A 27 6.70 6.15 -1.54
CA HIS A 27 6.87 5.62 -2.90
C HIS A 27 7.61 4.26 -2.94
N SER A 28 7.57 3.53 -1.82
CA SER A 28 8.37 2.33 -1.61
C SER A 28 7.48 1.10 -1.62
N HIS A 29 8.02 0.00 -2.16
CA HIS A 29 7.39 -1.33 -2.06
C HIS A 29 7.19 -1.85 -0.63
N LEU A 30 7.71 -1.13 0.38
CA LEU A 30 7.49 -1.41 1.79
C LEU A 30 6.29 -0.64 2.37
N ASP A 31 5.62 0.19 1.58
CA ASP A 31 4.43 0.96 2.01
C ASP A 31 3.16 0.13 1.95
N ASP A 32 3.06 -0.78 0.99
CA ASP A 32 2.04 -1.82 0.95
C ASP A 32 2.53 -3.06 0.18
N HIS A 33 1.69 -4.09 0.07
CA HIS A 33 1.99 -5.38 -0.52
C HIS A 33 1.59 -5.52 -2.00
N GLY A 34 1.44 -4.41 -2.75
CA GLY A 34 0.96 -4.44 -4.14
C GLY A 34 1.67 -5.48 -5.02
N TYR A 35 2.99 -5.61 -4.90
CA TYR A 35 3.74 -6.63 -5.64
C TYR A 35 3.38 -8.08 -5.29
N SER A 36 3.08 -8.33 -4.03
CA SER A 36 2.68 -9.65 -3.55
C SER A 36 1.24 -9.95 -3.95
N LEU A 37 0.38 -8.92 -4.01
CA LEU A 37 -0.97 -9.03 -4.54
C LEU A 37 -0.95 -9.40 -6.03
N ASP A 38 -0.13 -8.72 -6.83
CA ASP A 38 0.12 -9.05 -8.24
C ASP A 38 0.57 -10.52 -8.42
N GLN A 39 1.50 -11.00 -7.59
CA GLN A 39 1.95 -12.39 -7.61
C GLN A 39 0.82 -13.39 -7.31
N LYS A 40 -0.08 -13.07 -6.38
CA LYS A 40 -1.26 -13.91 -6.08
C LYS A 40 -2.24 -13.94 -7.25
N LEU A 41 -2.37 -12.84 -7.98
CA LEU A 41 -3.20 -12.74 -9.18
C LEU A 41 -2.72 -13.61 -10.34
N LEU A 42 -1.54 -14.24 -10.24
CA LEU A 42 -1.10 -15.26 -11.20
C LEU A 42 -1.81 -16.61 -10.99
N LEU A 43 -2.41 -16.83 -9.82
CA LEU A 43 -3.05 -18.07 -9.42
C LEU A 43 -4.57 -17.94 -9.34
N GLU A 44 -5.06 -16.77 -8.95
CA GLU A 44 -6.48 -16.51 -8.72
C GLU A 44 -6.84 -15.07 -9.12
N ASP A 45 -7.87 -14.90 -9.93
CA ASP A 45 -8.36 -13.57 -10.31
C ASP A 45 -9.12 -12.90 -9.17
N ALA A 46 -8.98 -11.59 -9.04
CA ALA A 46 -9.80 -10.77 -8.16
C ALA A 46 -10.30 -9.52 -8.88
N ALA A 47 -11.51 -9.07 -8.55
CA ALA A 47 -12.06 -7.84 -9.10
C ALA A 47 -11.18 -6.63 -8.72
N LEU A 48 -11.11 -5.61 -9.58
CA LEU A 48 -10.30 -4.40 -9.36
C LEU A 48 -10.54 -3.79 -7.96
N GLU A 49 -11.80 -3.65 -7.58
CA GLU A 49 -12.19 -3.03 -6.32
C GLU A 49 -11.72 -3.86 -5.10
N GLU A 50 -11.79 -5.18 -5.21
CA GLU A 50 -11.30 -6.09 -4.17
C GLU A 50 -9.78 -6.01 -4.02
N GLN A 51 -9.05 -5.94 -5.15
CA GLN A 51 -7.60 -5.72 -5.14
C GLN A 51 -7.25 -4.43 -4.40
N VAL A 52 -7.95 -3.33 -4.70
CA VAL A 52 -7.72 -2.03 -4.06
C VAL A 52 -8.02 -2.08 -2.56
N LYS A 53 -9.14 -2.68 -2.14
CA LYS A 53 -9.49 -2.83 -0.72
C LYS A 53 -8.40 -3.58 0.04
N LYS A 54 -7.96 -4.74 -0.49
CA LYS A 54 -6.85 -5.51 0.08
C LYS A 54 -5.58 -4.64 0.21
N GLN A 55 -5.23 -3.91 -0.86
CA GLN A 55 -4.04 -3.05 -0.85
C GLN A 55 -4.12 -1.93 0.20
N VAL A 56 -5.27 -1.26 0.33
CA VAL A 56 -5.50 -0.22 1.34
C VAL A 56 -5.44 -0.79 2.76
N GLU A 57 -6.10 -1.92 3.02
CA GLU A 57 -6.06 -2.59 4.32
C GLU A 57 -4.62 -2.88 4.76
N GLU A 58 -3.79 -3.33 3.82
CA GLU A 58 -2.39 -3.59 4.12
C GLU A 58 -1.57 -2.32 4.27
N ALA A 59 -1.80 -1.28 3.46
CA ALA A 59 -1.16 0.03 3.63
C ALA A 59 -1.44 0.62 5.03
N GLN A 60 -2.67 0.46 5.53
CA GLN A 60 -3.05 0.86 6.88
C GLN A 60 -2.41 -0.04 7.94
N TRP A 61 -2.41 -1.36 7.75
CA TRP A 61 -1.76 -2.29 8.67
C TRP A 61 -0.25 -2.06 8.78
N ARG A 62 0.39 -1.68 7.66
CA ARG A 62 1.80 -1.31 7.60
C ARG A 62 2.15 -0.17 8.54
N MET A 63 1.21 0.74 8.83
CA MET A 63 1.42 1.81 9.80
C MET A 63 1.56 1.29 11.23
N VAL A 64 0.83 0.23 11.59
CA VAL A 64 0.97 -0.45 12.89
C VAL A 64 2.33 -1.13 12.97
N LEU A 65 2.66 -1.94 11.97
CA LEU A 65 3.92 -2.68 11.92
C LEU A 65 5.14 -1.76 12.01
N ASN A 66 5.13 -0.65 11.26
CA ASN A 66 6.21 0.31 11.26
C ASN A 66 6.29 1.12 12.57
N SER A 67 5.17 1.38 13.24
CA SER A 67 5.16 2.04 14.56
C SER A 67 5.79 1.15 15.65
N LEU A 68 5.71 -0.16 15.48
CA LEU A 68 6.34 -1.15 16.36
C LEU A 68 7.75 -1.56 15.92
N ILE A 69 8.29 -0.94 14.85
CA ILE A 69 9.63 -1.19 14.32
C ILE A 69 9.83 -2.69 14.00
N LEU A 70 8.78 -3.36 13.51
CA LEU A 70 8.83 -4.79 13.21
C LEU A 70 9.58 -5.08 11.91
N CYS A 71 10.22 -6.25 11.85
CA CYS A 71 10.82 -6.74 10.62
C CYS A 71 9.74 -7.10 9.59
N LEU A 72 9.74 -6.41 8.44
CA LEU A 72 8.73 -6.61 7.41
C LEU A 72 8.88 -7.93 6.62
N PHE A 73 9.98 -8.67 6.80
CA PHE A 73 10.08 -10.05 6.30
C PHE A 73 9.19 -11.01 7.10
N ALA A 74 9.03 -10.79 8.39
CA ALA A 74 8.19 -11.59 9.27
C ALA A 74 6.76 -11.02 9.42
N ARG A 75 6.36 -10.03 8.62
CA ARG A 75 5.04 -9.37 8.72
C ARG A 75 3.84 -10.32 8.73
N GLY A 76 3.96 -11.49 8.08
CA GLY A 76 2.89 -12.47 7.99
C GLY A 76 2.59 -13.18 9.31
N VAL A 77 3.52 -13.20 10.26
CA VAL A 77 3.30 -13.77 11.60
C VAL A 77 2.83 -12.73 12.62
N TYR A 78 2.96 -11.43 12.31
CA TYR A 78 2.53 -10.33 13.17
C TYR A 78 1.13 -9.84 12.80
N ASP A 79 0.13 -10.68 13.02
CA ASP A 79 -1.27 -10.29 12.90
C ASP A 79 -1.76 -9.48 14.12
N SER A 80 -2.96 -8.93 14.03
CA SER A 80 -3.52 -8.08 15.09
C SER A 80 -3.69 -8.81 16.42
N SER A 81 -3.97 -10.12 16.40
CA SER A 81 -4.14 -10.93 17.61
C SER A 81 -2.79 -11.12 18.31
N THR A 82 -1.77 -11.48 17.54
CA THR A 82 -0.40 -11.71 18.01
C THR A 82 0.20 -10.43 18.59
N ILE A 83 0.04 -9.30 17.90
CA ILE A 83 0.50 -8.00 18.40
C ILE A 83 -0.23 -7.62 19.68
N SER A 84 -1.56 -7.77 19.73
CA SER A 84 -2.35 -7.41 20.92
C SER A 84 -1.89 -8.19 22.16
N LYS A 85 -1.72 -9.51 22.03
CA LYS A 85 -1.19 -10.37 23.11
C LYS A 85 0.22 -9.98 23.53
N GLY A 86 1.08 -9.63 22.58
CA GLY A 86 2.44 -9.18 22.86
C GLY A 86 2.47 -7.86 23.65
N LEU A 87 1.59 -6.91 23.30
CA LEU A 87 1.45 -5.64 24.02
C LEU A 87 0.83 -5.85 25.41
N GLU A 88 -0.14 -6.75 25.56
CA GLU A 88 -0.73 -7.12 26.85
C GLU A 88 0.32 -7.66 27.82
N ALA A 89 1.27 -8.47 27.35
CA ALA A 89 2.38 -8.96 28.17
C ALA A 89 3.30 -7.84 28.70
N LEU A 90 3.27 -6.65 28.08
CA LEU A 90 3.96 -5.44 28.53
C LEU A 90 3.06 -4.52 29.40
N GLY A 91 1.85 -4.97 29.74
CA GLY A 91 0.86 -4.16 30.46
C GLY A 91 0.17 -3.10 29.60
N LEU A 92 0.27 -3.20 28.27
CA LEU A 92 -0.35 -2.27 27.33
C LEU A 92 -1.64 -2.86 26.76
N ASP A 93 -2.79 -2.33 27.17
CA ASP A 93 -4.08 -2.72 26.61
C ASP A 93 -4.28 -2.09 25.22
N TRP A 94 -4.05 -2.90 24.17
CA TRP A 94 -4.34 -2.56 22.79
C TRP A 94 -5.11 -3.71 22.14
N SER A 95 -6.40 -3.47 21.85
CA SER A 95 -7.21 -4.45 21.13
C SER A 95 -6.88 -4.48 19.64
N PRO A 96 -7.18 -5.59 18.94
CA PRO A 96 -7.03 -5.68 17.48
C PRO A 96 -7.72 -4.53 16.72
N ASN A 97 -8.88 -4.08 17.20
CA ASN A 97 -9.62 -2.98 16.56
C ASN A 97 -8.92 -1.63 16.78
N ARG A 98 -8.41 -1.36 18.00
CA ARG A 98 -7.64 -0.14 18.27
C ARG A 98 -6.36 -0.06 17.43
N LEU A 99 -5.71 -1.19 17.16
CA LEU A 99 -4.57 -1.26 16.24
C LEU A 99 -4.97 -0.91 14.81
N LYS A 100 -6.10 -1.43 14.31
CA LYS A 100 -6.60 -1.09 12.96
C LYS A 100 -6.97 0.39 12.83
N GLU A 101 -7.66 0.94 13.83
CA GLU A 101 -7.99 2.36 13.91
C GLU A 101 -6.72 3.23 13.91
N LEU A 102 -5.71 2.86 14.71
CA LEU A 102 -4.40 3.50 14.71
C LEU A 102 -3.76 3.46 13.32
N GLY A 103 -3.80 2.31 12.63
CA GLY A 103 -3.23 2.15 11.30
C GLY A 103 -3.87 3.09 10.27
N ALA A 104 -5.20 3.13 10.24
CA ALA A 104 -5.95 4.03 9.37
C ALA A 104 -5.70 5.51 9.69
N ALA A 105 -5.74 5.89 10.97
CA ALA A 105 -5.49 7.26 11.41
C ALA A 105 -4.05 7.71 11.08
N THR A 106 -3.07 6.84 11.27
CA THR A 106 -1.66 7.12 10.98
C THR A 106 -1.42 7.29 9.48
N LEU A 107 -2.05 6.47 8.63
CA LEU A 107 -1.94 6.62 7.18
C LEU A 107 -2.48 7.99 6.75
N LYS A 108 -3.68 8.37 7.23
CA LYS A 108 -4.29 9.68 6.98
C LYS A 108 -3.41 10.83 7.46
N ALA A 109 -2.85 10.74 8.68
CA ALA A 109 -1.99 11.77 9.23
C ALA A 109 -0.72 11.97 8.38
N LYS A 110 -0.08 10.88 7.94
CA LYS A 110 1.09 10.95 7.05
C LYS A 110 0.73 11.54 5.68
N TYR A 111 -0.42 11.19 5.12
CA TYR A 111 -0.88 11.78 3.86
C TYR A 111 -1.21 13.26 3.98
N ALA A 112 -1.87 13.66 5.09
CA ALA A 112 -2.14 15.07 5.37
C ALA A 112 -0.84 15.87 5.46
N TRP A 113 0.22 15.29 6.03
CA TRP A 113 1.55 15.89 6.01
C TRP A 113 2.11 15.98 4.59
N LYS A 114 2.06 14.90 3.79
CA LYS A 114 2.49 14.93 2.38
C LYS A 114 1.78 16.04 1.60
N LYS A 115 0.44 16.16 1.74
CA LYS A 115 -0.37 17.19 1.08
C LYS A 115 0.05 18.60 1.50
N LYS A 116 0.33 18.83 2.79
CA LYS A 116 0.90 20.10 3.28
C LYS A 116 2.27 20.42 2.68
N CYS A 117 3.07 19.41 2.37
CA CYS A 117 4.35 19.56 1.67
C CYS A 117 4.21 19.71 0.14
N GLY A 118 2.98 19.84 -0.38
CA GLY A 118 2.72 20.03 -1.81
C GLY A 118 2.72 18.73 -2.63
N PHE A 119 2.54 17.58 -1.99
CA PHE A 119 2.39 16.31 -2.71
C PHE A 119 0.93 16.05 -3.08
N ASP A 120 0.69 15.75 -4.36
CA ASP A 120 -0.56 15.20 -4.87
C ASP A 120 -0.26 13.89 -5.65
N PRO A 121 -0.90 12.76 -5.31
CA PRO A 121 -0.72 11.52 -6.07
C PRO A 121 -1.21 11.62 -7.53
N HIS A 122 -2.11 12.56 -7.86
CA HIS A 122 -2.58 12.79 -9.23
C HIS A 122 -1.47 13.40 -10.12
N ASP A 123 -0.48 14.07 -9.52
CA ASP A 123 0.65 14.66 -10.24
C ASP A 123 1.73 13.63 -10.62
N ILE A 124 1.60 12.38 -10.15
CA ILE A 124 2.59 11.33 -10.44
C ILE A 124 2.37 10.79 -11.85
N ALA A 125 3.22 11.22 -12.77
CA ALA A 125 3.28 10.67 -14.12
C ALA A 125 3.85 9.24 -14.11
N ILE A 126 3.08 8.28 -14.62
CA ILE A 126 3.58 6.95 -14.96
C ILE A 126 4.41 7.08 -16.25
N PRO A 127 5.70 6.69 -16.27
CA PRO A 127 6.54 6.81 -17.46
C PRO A 127 5.97 6.03 -18.65
N GLU A 128 5.94 6.65 -19.84
CA GLU A 128 5.28 6.11 -21.04
C GLU A 128 5.73 4.69 -21.41
N LYS A 129 7.01 4.36 -21.18
CA LYS A 129 7.58 3.03 -21.39
C LYS A 129 6.83 1.95 -20.60
N MET A 130 6.29 2.26 -19.42
CA MET A 130 5.63 1.28 -18.56
C MET A 130 4.41 0.65 -19.22
N PHE A 131 3.65 1.41 -19.99
CA PHE A 131 2.47 0.90 -20.71
C PHE A 131 2.81 -0.04 -21.88
N ARG A 132 4.10 -0.16 -22.23
CA ARG A 132 4.59 -1.01 -23.33
C ARG A 132 5.38 -2.22 -22.82
N VAL A 133 5.74 -2.24 -21.53
CA VAL A 133 6.50 -3.32 -20.92
C VAL A 133 5.52 -4.32 -20.30
N ARG A 134 5.72 -5.60 -20.59
CA ARG A 134 4.91 -6.68 -20.01
C ARG A 134 5.34 -6.94 -18.57
N THR A 135 4.37 -6.87 -17.66
CA THR A 135 4.51 -7.28 -16.25
C THR A 135 4.16 -8.77 -16.10
N SER A 136 4.33 -9.34 -14.90
CA SER A 136 3.88 -10.70 -14.63
C SER A 136 2.37 -10.88 -14.87
N ASN A 137 1.54 -9.88 -14.55
CA ASN A 137 0.09 -9.90 -14.80
C ASN A 137 -0.33 -9.31 -16.16
N GLY A 138 0.60 -9.11 -17.10
CA GLY A 138 0.29 -8.58 -18.43
C GLY A 138 0.64 -7.10 -18.62
N LEU A 139 -0.01 -6.44 -19.57
CA LEU A 139 0.22 -5.01 -19.83
C LEU A 139 -0.55 -4.15 -18.82
N ILE A 140 0.00 -2.99 -18.50
CA ILE A 140 -0.65 -2.01 -17.62
C ILE A 140 -1.68 -1.22 -18.43
N ASP A 141 -2.89 -1.09 -17.89
CA ASP A 141 -3.95 -0.29 -18.50
C ASP A 141 -4.06 1.10 -17.87
N ARG A 142 -4.11 2.15 -18.70
CA ARG A 142 -4.15 3.55 -18.22
C ARG A 142 -5.41 3.87 -17.44
N GLU A 143 -6.56 3.44 -17.94
CA GLU A 143 -7.86 3.76 -17.34
C GLU A 143 -8.05 2.96 -16.05
N ARG A 144 -7.59 1.72 -16.03
CA ARG A 144 -7.56 0.89 -14.82
C ARG A 144 -6.63 1.47 -13.75
N MET A 145 -5.47 2.02 -14.13
CA MET A 145 -4.57 2.71 -13.19
C MET A 145 -5.18 3.98 -12.60
N LYS A 146 -5.82 4.82 -13.43
CA LYS A 146 -6.58 5.99 -12.94
C LYS A 146 -7.68 5.55 -11.96
N LYS A 147 -8.47 4.54 -12.35
CA LYS A 147 -9.55 4.03 -11.52
C LYS A 147 -9.06 3.45 -10.19
N ARG A 148 -7.91 2.77 -10.22
CA ARG A 148 -7.26 2.22 -9.05
C ARG A 148 -6.84 3.32 -8.07
N LEU A 149 -6.28 4.43 -8.58
CA LEU A 149 -5.92 5.57 -7.74
C LEU A 149 -7.16 6.19 -7.07
N GLU A 150 -8.22 6.45 -7.82
CA GLU A 150 -9.49 6.97 -7.27
C GLU A 150 -10.02 6.08 -6.13
N LEU A 151 -10.09 4.76 -6.38
CA LEU A 151 -10.57 3.80 -5.39
C LEU A 151 -9.64 3.72 -4.18
N PHE A 152 -8.33 3.80 -4.38
CA PHE A 152 -7.36 3.76 -3.29
C PHE A 152 -7.55 4.96 -2.36
N LEU A 153 -7.62 6.17 -2.92
CA LEU A 153 -7.82 7.40 -2.15
C LEU A 153 -9.15 7.38 -1.39
N ARG A 154 -10.22 6.93 -2.05
CA ARG A 154 -11.54 6.77 -1.41
C ARG A 154 -11.50 5.78 -0.24
N TYR A 155 -11.03 4.55 -0.47
CA TYR A 155 -11.02 3.51 0.56
C TYR A 155 -10.04 3.79 1.70
N ALA A 156 -8.95 4.51 1.42
CA ALA A 156 -8.03 4.98 2.46
C ALA A 156 -8.58 6.21 3.21
N GLY A 157 -9.64 6.85 2.72
CA GLY A 157 -10.22 8.08 3.27
C GLY A 157 -9.25 9.26 3.16
N LEU A 158 -8.68 9.44 1.97
CA LEU A 158 -7.66 10.43 1.61
C LEU A 158 -8.13 11.47 0.59
N GLU A 159 -9.41 11.45 0.21
CA GLU A 159 -10.05 12.47 -0.63
C GLU A 159 -9.99 13.86 0.03
#